data_AF-A0A4Y2GJV7-F1
#
_entry.id   AF-A0A4Y2GJV7-F1
#
_cell.length_a   1.000
_cell.length_b   1.000
_cell.length_c   1.000
_cell.angle_alpha   90.00
_cell.angle_beta   90.00
_cell.angle_gamma   90.00
#
_symmetry.space_group_name_H-M   'P 1'
#
loop_
_entity.id
_entity.type
_entity.pdbx_description
1 polymer ?
#
loop_
_entity_poly.entity_id
_entity_poly.type
_entity_poly.pdbx_seq_one_letter_code
_entity_poly.pdbx_strand_id
1 'polypeptide(L)'
;MSRWNPFQLHAYIKQAVTEHSNITNMKYTGQGKLLFSTSDPVCAAKLLTLQNVLDTPVSTDVIWENITSRFLIPDIPTKTTLEELTDELSCSNDIVIPICEDS
;
A
#
# COMPACT_ATOMS: atom_id res chain seq x y z
N MET A 1 -19.59 8.23 -21.39
CA MET A 1 -18.59 7.38 -20.72
C MET A 1 -19.14 5.97 -20.68
N SER A 2 -18.39 4.98 -21.18
CA SER A 2 -18.83 3.57 -21.16
C SER A 2 -18.98 3.14 -19.71
N ARG A 3 -20.20 2.83 -19.27
CA ARG A 3 -20.45 2.35 -17.91
C ARG A 3 -20.04 0.89 -17.86
N TRP A 4 -18.85 0.61 -17.35
CA TRP A 4 -18.36 -0.77 -17.21
C TRP A 4 -19.38 -1.62 -16.45
N ASN A 5 -19.67 -2.82 -16.97
CA ASN A 5 -20.53 -3.77 -16.28
C ASN A 5 -19.79 -4.27 -15.03
N PRO A 6 -20.38 -4.17 -13.81
CA PRO A 6 -19.72 -4.60 -12.59
C PRO A 6 -19.25 -6.06 -12.61
N PHE A 7 -20.01 -6.97 -13.23
CA PHE A 7 -19.62 -8.37 -13.33
C PHE A 7 -18.41 -8.58 -14.25
N GLN A 8 -18.38 -7.89 -15.40
CA GLN A 8 -17.24 -7.94 -16.32
C GLN A 8 -15.99 -7.34 -15.68
N LEU A 9 -16.15 -6.25 -14.95
CA LEU A 9 -15.05 -5.60 -14.24
C LEU A 9 -14.48 -6.53 -13.16
N HIS A 10 -15.33 -7.17 -12.36
CA HIS A 10 -14.88 -8.14 -11.36
C HIS A 10 -14.16 -9.34 -12.02
N ALA A 11 -14.71 -9.88 -13.11
CA ALA A 11 -14.09 -10.98 -13.84
C ALA A 11 -12.71 -10.58 -14.40
N TYR A 12 -12.61 -9.38 -14.97
CA TYR A 12 -11.37 -8.83 -15.48
C TYR A 12 -10.30 -8.72 -14.39
N ILE A 13 -10.64 -8.12 -13.24
CA ILE A 13 -9.67 -7.97 -12.14
C ILE A 13 -9.19 -9.33 -11.62
N LYS A 14 -10.07 -10.34 -11.52
CA LYS A 14 -9.68 -11.69 -11.12
C LYS A 14 -8.71 -12.35 -12.10
N GLN A 15 -8.81 -12.02 -13.38
CA GLN A 15 -7.94 -12.54 -14.43
C GLN A 15 -6.62 -11.76 -14.50
N ALA A 16 -6.67 -10.44 -14.35
CA ALA A 16 -5.51 -9.56 -14.48
C ALA A 16 -4.62 -9.55 -13.22
N VAL A 17 -5.19 -9.81 -12.04
CA VAL A 17 -4.49 -9.81 -10.76
C VAL A 17 -4.66 -11.17 -10.09
N THR A 18 -3.59 -11.96 -10.03
CA THR A 18 -3.63 -13.30 -9.43
C THR A 18 -3.93 -13.25 -7.93
N GLU A 19 -3.46 -12.22 -7.23
CA GLU A 19 -3.69 -11.95 -5.80
C GLU A 19 -4.98 -11.16 -5.56
N HIS A 20 -5.98 -11.25 -6.47
CA HIS A 20 -7.25 -10.54 -6.32
C HIS A 20 -7.98 -10.87 -5.01
N SER A 21 -7.72 -12.03 -4.41
CA SER A 21 -8.24 -12.40 -3.08
C SER A 21 -7.75 -11.48 -1.96
N ASN A 22 -6.62 -10.79 -2.17
CA ASN A 22 -6.02 -9.87 -1.19
C ASN A 22 -6.56 -8.44 -1.35
N ILE A 23 -7.48 -8.20 -2.29
CA ILE A 23 -8.21 -6.94 -2.42
C ILE A 23 -9.31 -6.94 -1.37
N THR A 24 -9.18 -6.06 -0.38
CA THR A 24 -10.15 -5.94 0.72
C THR A 24 -11.34 -5.08 0.33
N ASN A 25 -11.17 -4.15 -0.60
CA ASN A 25 -12.24 -3.27 -1.04
C ASN A 25 -12.02 -2.80 -2.49
N MET A 26 -13.13 -2.65 -3.22
CA MET A 26 -13.17 -2.14 -4.58
C MET A 26 -14.36 -1.19 -4.71
N LYS A 27 -14.10 0.07 -5.11
CA LYS A 27 -15.13 1.11 -5.23
C LYS A 27 -15.01 1.83 -6.58
N TYR A 28 -16.15 2.23 -7.13
CA TYR A 28 -16.22 3.14 -8.27
C TYR A 28 -16.76 4.48 -7.80
N THR A 29 -16.05 5.56 -8.12
CA THR A 29 -16.41 6.92 -7.72
C THR A 29 -17.32 7.57 -8.76
N GLY A 30 -18.13 8.55 -8.35
CA GLY A 30 -18.92 9.37 -9.28
C GLY A 30 -18.07 10.19 -10.27
N GLN A 31 -16.75 10.28 -10.03
CA GLN A 31 -15.77 10.92 -10.91
C GLN A 31 -15.15 9.96 -11.94
N GLY A 32 -15.60 8.70 -11.99
CA GLY A 32 -15.10 7.72 -12.96
C GLY A 32 -13.80 7.01 -12.56
N LYS A 33 -13.40 7.10 -11.28
CA LYS A 33 -12.19 6.43 -10.75
C LYS A 33 -12.54 5.09 -10.10
N LEU A 34 -11.70 4.08 -10.32
CA LEU A 34 -11.67 2.86 -9.53
C LEU A 34 -10.70 2.98 -8.37
N LEU A 35 -11.16 2.62 -7.18
CA LEU A 35 -10.37 2.61 -5.96
C LEU A 35 -10.26 1.18 -5.46
N PHE A 36 -9.03 0.70 -5.33
CA PHE A 36 -8.71 -0.58 -4.73
C PHE A 36 -8.05 -0.36 -3.38
N SER A 37 -8.34 -1.25 -2.43
CA SER A 37 -7.65 -1.30 -1.15
C SER A 37 -7.09 -2.71 -0.96
N THR A 38 -5.82 -2.79 -0.62
CA THR A 38 -5.14 -4.04 -0.29
C THR A 38 -4.03 -3.75 0.72
N SER A 39 -3.81 -4.69 1.63
CA SER A 39 -2.65 -4.67 2.54
C SER A 39 -1.47 -5.46 1.97
N ASP A 40 -1.67 -6.18 0.86
CA ASP A 40 -0.62 -6.97 0.22
C ASP A 40 0.14 -6.09 -0.79
N PRO A 41 1.43 -5.82 -0.54
CA PRO A 41 2.23 -4.99 -1.44
C PRO A 41 2.38 -5.61 -2.83
N VAL A 42 2.33 -6.94 -2.96
CA VAL A 42 2.41 -7.61 -4.28
C VAL A 42 1.13 -7.36 -5.08
N CYS A 43 -0.03 -7.51 -4.44
CA CYS A 43 -1.31 -7.15 -5.03
C CYS A 43 -1.35 -5.68 -5.46
N ALA A 44 -0.89 -4.76 -4.59
CA ALA A 44 -0.82 -3.34 -4.90
C ALA A 44 0.07 -3.05 -6.12
N ALA A 45 1.26 -3.64 -6.17
CA ALA A 45 2.18 -3.47 -7.30
C ALA A 45 1.54 -3.93 -8.62
N LYS A 46 0.85 -5.08 -8.63
CA LYS A 46 0.16 -5.56 -9.84
C LYS A 46 -0.99 -4.66 -10.27
N LEU A 47 -1.79 -4.17 -9.31
CA LEU A 47 -2.83 -3.19 -9.58
C LEU A 47 -2.25 -1.90 -10.21
N LEU A 48 -1.08 -1.45 -9.76
CA LEU A 48 -0.39 -0.29 -10.33
C LEU A 48 0.13 -0.52 -11.74
N THR A 49 0.42 -1.75 -12.13
CA THR A 49 0.86 -2.06 -13.51
C THR A 49 -0.29 -2.10 -14.53
N LEU A 50 -1.55 -1.98 -14.12
CA LEU A 50 -2.69 -2.00 -15.03
C LEU A 50 -2.70 -0.76 -15.92
N GLN A 51 -2.49 -0.95 -17.23
CA GLN A 51 -2.57 0.12 -18.23
C GLN A 51 -3.93 0.18 -18.92
N ASN A 52 -4.67 -0.93 -18.92
CA ASN A 52 -5.98 -1.06 -19.54
C ASN A 52 -6.94 -1.77 -18.57
N VAL A 53 -8.22 -1.41 -18.65
CA VAL A 53 -9.32 -2.10 -17.98
C VAL A 53 -10.47 -2.22 -18.97
N LEU A 54 -10.87 -3.45 -19.33
CA LEU A 54 -11.92 -3.69 -20.32
C LEU A 54 -11.71 -2.86 -21.61
N ASP A 55 -10.50 -2.94 -22.18
CA ASP A 55 -10.07 -2.23 -23.38
C ASP A 55 -10.08 -0.69 -23.28
N THR A 56 -10.27 -0.16 -22.07
CA THR A 56 -10.19 1.27 -21.80
C THR A 56 -8.84 1.59 -21.17
N PRO A 57 -8.03 2.47 -21.77
CA PRO A 57 -6.78 2.92 -21.16
C PRO A 57 -7.04 3.60 -19.82
N VAL A 58 -6.23 3.29 -18.82
CA VAL A 58 -6.30 3.87 -17.48
C VAL A 58 -4.92 4.34 -17.03
N SER A 59 -4.90 5.38 -16.18
CA SER A 59 -3.72 5.71 -15.38
C SER A 59 -3.95 5.22 -13.96
N THR A 60 -2.94 4.60 -13.38
CA THR A 60 -2.93 4.12 -12.01
C THR A 60 -2.08 5.06 -11.16
N ASP A 61 -2.49 5.26 -9.91
CA ASP A 61 -1.77 6.09 -8.95
C ASP A 61 -2.03 5.57 -7.54
N VAL A 62 -1.13 5.86 -6.62
CA VAL A 62 -1.24 5.49 -5.21
C VAL A 62 -1.77 6.67 -4.41
N ILE A 63 -2.95 6.49 -3.82
CA ILE A 63 -3.62 7.56 -3.03
C ILE A 63 -3.12 7.57 -1.58
N TRP A 64 -2.85 6.39 -1.01
CA TRP A 64 -2.41 6.26 0.37
C TRP A 64 -1.58 4.99 0.55
N GLU A 65 -0.38 5.15 1.10
CA GLU A 65 0.46 4.05 1.55
C GLU A 65 0.47 4.07 3.08
N ASN A 66 0.14 2.94 3.71
CA ASN A 66 0.41 2.79 5.13
C ASN A 66 1.91 2.52 5.28
N ILE A 67 2.70 3.58 5.36
CA ILE A 67 4.15 3.51 5.44
C ILE A 67 4.54 3.25 6.90
N THR A 68 4.14 2.11 7.46
CA THR A 68 4.75 1.59 8.69
C THR A 68 6.21 1.16 8.46
N SER A 69 6.64 1.06 7.20
CA SER A 69 8.02 0.77 6.80
C SER A 69 8.97 1.98 6.83
N ARG A 70 8.48 3.20 7.08
CA ARG A 70 9.33 4.42 7.17
C ARG A 70 10.28 4.40 8.37
N PHE A 71 10.13 3.40 9.24
CA PHE A 71 10.94 3.16 10.43
C PHE A 71 11.80 1.90 10.30
N LEU A 72 11.91 1.30 9.11
CA LEU A 72 12.88 0.23 8.90
C LEU A 72 14.26 0.86 8.86
N ILE A 73 15.03 0.67 9.92
CA ILE A 73 16.45 1.01 9.99
C ILE A 73 17.19 -0.14 9.30
N PRO A 74 17.66 0.01 8.05
CA PRO A 74 18.58 -0.96 7.50
C PRO A 74 19.87 -0.92 8.31
N ASP A 75 20.48 -2.09 8.52
CA ASP A 75 21.79 -2.22 9.19
C ASP A 75 21.84 -1.68 10.63
N ILE A 76 20.97 -2.17 11.53
CA ILE A 76 21.10 -1.92 12.98
C ILE A 76 22.52 -2.29 13.40
N PRO A 77 23.36 -1.33 13.81
CA PRO A 77 24.74 -1.63 14.14
C PRO A 77 24.74 -2.54 15.38
N THR A 78 25.36 -3.71 15.28
CA THR A 78 25.45 -4.66 16.41
C THR A 78 26.29 -4.16 17.58
N LYS A 79 26.93 -2.99 17.41
CA LYS A 79 27.77 -2.31 18.39
C LYS A 79 27.10 -1.09 19.01
N THR A 80 25.98 -0.65 18.47
CA THR A 80 25.22 0.51 18.99
C THR A 80 24.15 0.00 19.94
N THR A 81 24.01 0.67 21.07
CA THR A 81 22.99 0.32 22.06
C THR A 81 21.60 0.73 21.59
N LEU A 82 20.55 0.09 22.16
CA LEU A 82 19.16 0.45 21.88
C LEU A 82 18.84 1.90 22.28
N GLU A 83 19.51 2.43 23.31
CA GLU A 83 19.36 3.80 23.79
C GLU A 83 19.91 4.80 22.77
N GLU A 84 21.15 4.62 22.31
CA GLU A 84 21.76 5.46 21.26
C GLU A 84 20.96 5.45 19.96
N LEU A 85 20.41 4.30 19.59
CA LEU A 85 19.54 4.18 18.41
C LEU A 85 18.22 4.94 18.60
N THR A 86 17.65 4.89 19.81
CA THR A 86 16.42 5.62 20.16
C THR A 86 16.64 7.13 20.13
N ASP A 87 17.77 7.60 20.65
CA ASP A 87 18.15 9.01 20.65
C ASP A 87 18.37 9.55 19.22
N GLU A 88 19.08 8.79 18.38
CA GLU A 88 19.31 9.18 16.98
C GLU A 88 18.00 9.29 16.18
N LEU A 89 17.09 8.33 16.37
CA LEU A 89 15.77 8.36 15.72
C LEU A 89 14.89 9.51 16.21
N SER A 90 14.96 9.81 17.51
CA SER A 90 14.19 10.89 18.12
C SER A 90 14.71 12.27 17.70
N CYS A 91 16.03 12.45 17.62
CA CYS A 91 16.66 13.69 17.16
C CYS A 91 16.44 13.99 15.68
N SER A 92 16.31 12.97 14.84
CA SER A 92 16.24 13.14 13.38
C SER A 92 14.82 13.35 12.84
N ASN A 93 13.77 12.93 13.56
CA ASN A 93 12.44 12.77 12.96
C ASN A 93 11.24 13.21 13.83
N ASP A 94 11.42 13.84 15.00
CA ASP A 94 10.31 14.17 15.94
C ASP A 94 9.46 12.93 16.32
N ILE A 95 10.06 11.75 16.35
CA ILE A 95 9.39 10.50 16.73
C ILE A 95 9.59 10.29 18.23
N VAL A 96 8.50 10.22 19.00
CA VAL A 96 8.57 9.81 20.42
C VAL A 96 8.39 8.31 20.50
N ILE A 97 9.45 7.58 20.87
CA ILE A 97 9.38 6.14 21.16
C ILE A 97 9.17 5.96 22.66
N PRO A 98 7.99 5.54 23.14
CA PRO A 98 7.80 5.23 24.55
C PRO A 98 8.56 3.94 24.87
N ILE A 99 9.58 4.05 25.71
CA ILE A 99 10.24 2.91 26.33
C ILE A 99 9.23 2.20 27.24
N CYS A 100 8.89 0.95 26.92
CA CYS A 100 8.16 0.09 27.84
C CYS A 100 9.11 -0.35 28.94
N GLU A 101 8.96 0.21 30.15
CA GLU A 101 9.61 -0.35 31.33
C GLU A 101 8.85 -1.64 31.71
N ASP A 102 9.44 -2.79 31.37
CA ASP A 102 8.97 -4.08 31.86
C ASP A 102 9.06 -4.07 33.41
N SER A 103 7.89 -4.09 34.05
CA SER A 103 7.72 -4.22 35.50
C SER A 103 7.73 -5.68 35.94
#